data_AF-X0TXP3-F1
#
_entry.id   AF-X0TXP3-F1
#
_cell.length_a   1.000
_cell.length_b   1.000
_cell.length_c   1.000
_cell.angle_alpha   90.00
_cell.angle_beta   90.00
_cell.angle_gamma   90.00
#
_symmetry.space_group_name_H-M   'P 1'
#
loop_
_entity.id
_entity.type
_entity.pdbx_description
1 polymer ?
#
loop_
_entity_poly.entity_id
_entity_poly.type
_entity_poly.pdbx_seq_one_letter_code
_entity_poly.pdbx_strand_id
1 'polypeptide(L)'
;MKRIVETYDPQVQRILEMLPGLAAWLVILFPLWGAFFIPRIVAYFTIAFLIFWFYRSFQAAFLGTRGYFKIRRSEKANWHQLYKKDKDKNSLAWEDIKHLIIIPSYNESVEKLSTTLDCLAKQKNIKKDQLTVVLAMEERAADAHQRAKKLTKKFKGKFGKLITTFHPDGIPGEIRGKASNEAWAAKKAKKILVDKEGHDIKNFTITSCDADACFHPKYFSVLTYLFGLNPNRHLRFWQSPIVWHNNFWR
;
A
#
# COMPACT_ATOMS: atom_id res chain seq x y z
N MET A 1 17.92 39.86 -6.45
CA MET A 1 16.92 38.87 -5.98
C MET A 1 17.52 37.90 -4.96
N LYS A 2 18.57 37.14 -5.32
CA LYS A 2 19.26 36.19 -4.41
C LYS A 2 19.72 36.82 -3.08
N ARG A 3 20.37 37.98 -3.14
CA ARG A 3 20.87 38.74 -1.97
C ARG A 3 19.76 39.24 -1.03
N ILE A 4 18.55 39.49 -1.53
CA ILE A 4 17.40 39.93 -0.73
C ILE A 4 16.74 38.74 -0.05
N VAL A 5 16.62 37.62 -0.76
CA VAL A 5 16.11 36.36 -0.21
C VAL A 5 17.03 35.83 0.90
N GLU A 6 18.35 35.87 0.71
CA GLU A 6 19.32 35.43 1.73
C GLU A 6 19.36 36.33 2.97
N THR A 7 18.98 37.62 2.84
CA THR A 7 19.00 38.59 3.95
C THR A 7 17.71 38.56 4.77
N TYR A 8 16.58 38.17 4.17
CA TYR A 8 15.25 38.14 4.79
C TYR A 8 14.60 36.75 4.71
N ASP A 9 15.42 35.70 4.71
CA ASP A 9 15.02 34.30 4.48
C ASP A 9 13.83 33.87 5.34
N PRO A 10 13.75 34.20 6.66
CA PRO A 10 12.61 33.83 7.49
C PRO A 10 11.31 34.56 7.12
N GLN A 11 11.39 35.85 6.72
CA GLN A 11 10.20 36.60 6.31
C GLN A 11 9.71 36.17 4.94
N VAL A 12 10.63 35.93 4.00
CA VAL A 12 10.31 35.46 2.65
C VAL A 12 9.68 34.07 2.72
N GLN A 13 10.25 33.16 3.50
CA GLN A 13 9.67 31.82 3.72
C GLN A 13 8.25 31.93 4.30
N ARG A 14 8.04 32.73 5.35
CA ARG A 14 6.73 32.90 5.97
C ARG A 14 5.68 33.48 5.01
N ILE A 15 6.05 34.43 4.16
CA ILE A 15 5.15 34.96 3.13
C ILE A 15 4.78 33.87 2.14
N LEU A 16 5.75 33.11 1.63
CA LEU A 16 5.52 32.02 0.69
C LEU A 16 4.65 30.90 1.30
N GLU A 17 4.80 30.61 2.59
CA GLU A 17 3.95 29.67 3.33
C GLU A 17 2.50 30.15 3.47
N MET A 18 2.29 31.46 3.62
CA MET A 18 0.95 32.06 3.74
C MET A 18 0.23 32.21 2.40
N LEU A 19 0.97 32.39 1.30
CA LEU A 19 0.39 32.67 -0.02
C LEU A 19 -0.69 31.66 -0.47
N PRO A 20 -0.49 30.33 -0.36
CA PRO A 20 -1.53 29.37 -0.76
C PRO A 20 -2.81 29.50 0.05
N GLY A 21 -2.68 29.70 1.38
CA GLY A 21 -3.81 29.87 2.27
C GLY A 21 -4.56 31.17 2.00
N LEU A 22 -3.84 32.28 1.84
CA LEU A 22 -4.42 33.57 1.51
C LEU A 22 -5.13 33.53 0.15
N ALA A 23 -4.51 32.93 -0.87
CA ALA A 23 -5.12 32.77 -2.19
C ALA A 23 -6.41 31.94 -2.12
N ALA A 24 -6.42 30.84 -1.33
CA ALA A 24 -7.61 30.04 -1.13
C ALA A 24 -8.75 30.85 -0.49
N TRP A 25 -8.46 31.58 0.59
CA TRP A 25 -9.46 32.43 1.26
C TRP A 25 -9.98 33.55 0.36
N LEU A 26 -9.11 34.17 -0.43
CA LEU A 26 -9.52 35.20 -1.39
C LEU A 26 -10.50 34.62 -2.42
N VAL A 27 -10.24 33.43 -2.96
CA VAL A 27 -11.12 32.76 -3.93
C VAL A 27 -12.45 32.33 -3.29
N ILE A 28 -12.41 31.78 -2.07
CA ILE A 28 -13.61 31.35 -1.33
C ILE A 28 -14.52 32.54 -1.02
N LEU A 29 -13.94 33.68 -0.60
CA LEU A 29 -14.69 34.87 -0.22
C LEU A 29 -15.01 35.78 -1.41
N PHE A 30 -14.41 35.55 -2.58
CA PHE A 30 -14.59 36.36 -3.79
C PHE A 30 -16.06 36.61 -4.14
N PRO A 31 -16.98 35.63 -4.08
CA PRO A 31 -18.39 35.87 -4.38
C PRO A 31 -19.07 36.84 -3.40
N LEU A 32 -18.60 36.93 -2.15
CA LEU A 32 -19.22 37.77 -1.13
C LEU A 32 -18.85 39.24 -1.34
N TRP A 33 -17.56 39.56 -1.36
CA TRP A 33 -17.13 40.96 -1.53
C TRP A 33 -17.20 41.40 -3.00
N GLY A 34 -16.86 40.52 -3.94
CA GLY A 34 -16.85 40.82 -5.36
C GLY A 34 -18.24 41.14 -5.93
N ALA A 35 -19.32 40.62 -5.32
CA ALA A 35 -20.68 40.91 -5.76
C ALA A 35 -21.05 42.40 -5.60
N PHE A 36 -20.48 43.08 -4.60
CA PHE A 36 -20.71 44.51 -4.38
C PHE A 36 -20.00 45.40 -5.40
N PHE A 37 -18.81 44.99 -5.86
CA PHE A 37 -17.96 45.82 -6.72
C PHE A 37 -18.05 45.45 -8.21
N ILE A 38 -18.11 44.15 -8.53
CA ILE A 38 -18.01 43.65 -9.91
C ILE A 38 -18.96 42.45 -10.15
N PRO A 39 -20.29 42.64 -10.03
CA PRO A 39 -21.27 41.54 -10.06
C PRO A 39 -21.24 40.73 -11.37
N ARG A 40 -20.94 41.35 -12.51
CA ARG A 40 -20.83 40.64 -13.80
C ARG A 40 -19.68 39.62 -13.82
N ILE A 41 -18.50 40.00 -13.29
CA ILE A 41 -17.35 39.08 -13.23
C ILE A 41 -17.64 37.95 -12.23
N VAL A 42 -18.25 38.27 -11.08
CA VAL A 42 -18.64 37.25 -10.09
C VAL A 42 -19.63 36.25 -10.69
N ALA A 43 -20.58 36.68 -11.52
CA ALA A 43 -21.50 35.78 -12.21
C ALA A 43 -20.76 34.81 -13.15
N TYR A 44 -19.87 35.30 -14.01
CA TYR A 44 -19.07 34.44 -14.89
C TYR A 44 -18.16 33.48 -14.10
N PHE A 45 -17.50 33.97 -13.05
CA PHE A 45 -16.69 33.14 -12.15
C PHE A 45 -17.53 32.04 -11.51
N THR A 46 -18.71 32.37 -10.98
CA THR A 46 -19.61 31.42 -10.31
C THR A 46 -20.08 30.34 -11.28
N ILE A 47 -20.46 30.72 -12.50
CA ILE A 47 -20.87 29.77 -13.54
C ILE A 47 -19.71 28.83 -13.90
N ALA A 48 -18.51 29.38 -14.15
CA ALA A 48 -17.32 28.58 -14.45
C ALA A 48 -16.96 27.61 -13.31
N PHE A 49 -17.06 28.09 -12.07
CA PHE A 49 -16.83 27.30 -10.86
C PHE A 49 -17.85 26.15 -10.75
N LEU A 50 -19.14 26.42 -10.98
CA LEU A 50 -20.19 25.39 -10.98
C LEU A 50 -19.98 24.36 -12.08
N ILE A 51 -19.61 24.78 -13.29
CA ILE A 51 -19.31 23.87 -14.41
C ILE A 51 -18.10 22.98 -14.06
N PHE A 52 -17.04 23.58 -13.52
CA PHE A 52 -15.86 22.83 -13.07
C PHE A 52 -16.24 21.78 -12.01
N TRP A 53 -16.99 22.17 -10.97
CA TRP A 53 -17.43 21.24 -9.93
C TRP A 53 -18.39 20.18 -10.43
N PHE A 54 -19.29 20.53 -11.34
CA PHE A 54 -20.16 19.57 -12.00
C PHE A 54 -19.33 18.53 -12.77
N TYR A 55 -18.36 18.96 -13.58
CA TYR A 55 -17.46 18.06 -14.31
C TYR A 55 -16.67 17.16 -13.35
N ARG A 56 -16.09 17.70 -12.28
CA ARG A 56 -15.34 16.94 -11.27
C ARG A 56 -16.23 15.93 -10.55
N SER A 57 -17.45 16.31 -10.21
CA SER A 57 -18.42 15.45 -9.52
C SER A 57 -18.90 14.34 -10.45
N PHE A 58 -19.20 14.66 -11.71
CA PHE A 58 -19.55 13.68 -12.73
C PHE A 58 -18.42 12.69 -12.98
N GLN A 59 -17.17 13.16 -13.12
CA GLN A 59 -16.00 12.30 -13.29
C GLN A 59 -15.81 11.36 -12.10
N ALA A 60 -15.93 11.87 -10.87
CA ALA A 60 -15.82 11.07 -9.65
C ALA A 60 -16.92 10.01 -9.58
N ALA A 61 -18.17 10.38 -9.85
CA ALA A 61 -19.29 9.45 -9.87
C ALA A 61 -19.09 8.36 -10.93
N PHE A 62 -18.77 8.73 -12.17
CA PHE A 62 -18.56 7.79 -13.27
C PHE A 62 -17.42 6.79 -12.99
N LEU A 63 -16.24 7.29 -12.57
CA LEU A 63 -15.09 6.45 -12.25
C LEU A 63 -15.35 5.58 -11.01
N GLY A 64 -16.02 6.12 -9.99
CA GLY A 64 -16.41 5.39 -8.79
C GLY A 64 -17.36 4.23 -9.10
N THR A 65 -18.42 4.49 -9.88
CA THR A 65 -19.38 3.47 -10.33
C THR A 65 -18.72 2.40 -11.18
N ARG A 66 -17.87 2.80 -12.16
CA ARG A 66 -17.10 1.84 -12.97
C ARG A 66 -16.15 1.00 -12.11
N GLY A 67 -15.47 1.62 -11.15
CA GLY A 67 -14.59 0.95 -10.20
C GLY A 67 -15.33 -0.08 -9.34
N TYR A 68 -16.51 0.29 -8.82
CA TYR A 68 -17.37 -0.60 -8.06
C TYR A 68 -17.77 -1.84 -8.86
N PHE A 69 -18.25 -1.68 -10.10
CA PHE A 69 -18.59 -2.83 -10.94
C PHE A 69 -17.37 -3.71 -11.25
N LYS A 70 -16.19 -3.13 -11.44
CA LYS A 70 -14.94 -3.88 -11.62
C LYS A 70 -14.57 -4.69 -10.39
N ILE A 71 -14.73 -4.14 -9.19
CA ILE A 71 -14.53 -4.86 -7.91
C ILE A 71 -15.52 -6.01 -7.80
N ARG A 72 -16.83 -5.76 -8.01
CA ARG A 72 -17.87 -6.80 -7.93
C ARG A 72 -17.64 -7.95 -8.90
N ARG A 73 -17.21 -7.65 -10.13
CA ARG A 73 -16.84 -8.68 -11.12
C ARG A 73 -15.62 -9.49 -10.65
N SER A 74 -14.64 -8.81 -10.08
CA SER A 74 -13.40 -9.42 -9.57
C SER A 74 -13.63 -10.33 -8.36
N GLU A 75 -14.57 -9.96 -7.48
CA GLU A 75 -14.98 -10.76 -6.31
C GLU A 75 -15.61 -12.10 -6.73
N LYS A 76 -16.45 -12.08 -7.78
CA LYS A 76 -17.15 -13.27 -8.29
C LYS A 76 -16.26 -14.19 -9.11
N ALA A 77 -15.18 -13.67 -9.70
CA ALA A 77 -14.30 -14.43 -10.57
C ALA A 77 -13.60 -15.60 -9.86
N ASN A 78 -13.33 -16.66 -10.64
CA ASN A 78 -12.42 -17.74 -10.29
C ASN A 78 -11.08 -17.53 -11.01
N TRP A 79 -10.15 -16.87 -10.33
CA TRP A 79 -8.88 -16.43 -10.90
C TRP A 79 -7.97 -17.57 -11.36
N HIS A 80 -8.03 -18.73 -10.70
CA HIS A 80 -7.25 -19.90 -11.11
C HIS A 80 -7.79 -20.50 -12.42
N GLN A 81 -9.10 -20.53 -12.62
CA GLN A 81 -9.70 -20.97 -13.89
C GLN A 81 -9.38 -20.00 -15.02
N LEU A 82 -9.49 -18.69 -14.77
CA LEU A 82 -9.09 -17.67 -15.75
C LEU A 82 -7.61 -17.78 -16.10
N TYR A 83 -6.74 -18.03 -15.12
CA TYR A 83 -5.31 -18.23 -15.37
C TYR A 83 -5.04 -19.38 -16.33
N LYS A 84 -5.70 -20.53 -16.11
CA LYS A 84 -5.53 -21.71 -16.97
C LYS A 84 -5.96 -21.43 -18.41
N LYS A 85 -6.95 -20.56 -18.61
CA LYS A 85 -7.43 -20.14 -19.93
C LYS A 85 -6.49 -19.14 -20.60
N ASP A 86 -6.01 -18.17 -19.85
CA ASP A 86 -5.31 -17.00 -20.40
C ASP A 86 -3.78 -17.18 -20.44
N LYS A 87 -3.23 -18.22 -19.79
CA LYS A 87 -1.80 -18.49 -19.80
C LYS A 87 -1.26 -18.77 -21.20
N ASP A 88 -0.07 -18.25 -21.46
CA ASP A 88 0.68 -18.43 -22.68
C ASP A 88 2.09 -18.98 -22.38
N LYS A 89 2.97 -18.99 -23.39
CA LYS A 89 4.35 -19.47 -23.25
C LYS A 89 5.24 -18.56 -22.36
N ASN A 90 4.86 -17.31 -22.17
CA ASN A 90 5.62 -16.33 -21.36
C ASN A 90 5.13 -16.26 -19.91
N SER A 91 4.03 -16.96 -19.62
CA SER A 91 3.41 -17.01 -18.31
C SER A 91 4.21 -17.92 -17.37
N LEU A 92 4.28 -17.56 -16.08
CA LEU A 92 4.89 -18.44 -15.08
C LEU A 92 4.02 -19.68 -14.81
N ALA A 93 4.55 -20.69 -14.15
CA ALA A 93 3.68 -21.73 -13.60
C ALA A 93 2.93 -21.15 -12.39
N TRP A 94 1.63 -21.43 -12.29
CA TRP A 94 0.79 -20.89 -11.21
C TRP A 94 1.32 -21.27 -9.83
N GLU A 95 1.75 -22.52 -9.67
CA GLU A 95 2.24 -23.11 -8.44
C GLU A 95 3.62 -22.58 -8.00
N ASP A 96 4.42 -22.12 -8.95
CA ASP A 96 5.77 -21.63 -8.71
C ASP A 96 5.78 -20.20 -8.19
N ILE A 97 4.73 -19.42 -8.48
CA ILE A 97 4.61 -18.03 -8.03
C ILE A 97 4.52 -17.99 -6.51
N LYS A 98 5.45 -17.23 -5.89
CA LYS A 98 5.56 -17.02 -4.45
C LYS A 98 5.27 -15.57 -4.09
N HIS A 99 4.51 -15.37 -3.02
CA HIS A 99 4.20 -14.08 -2.43
C HIS A 99 4.99 -13.90 -1.15
N LEU A 100 5.94 -12.97 -1.17
CA LEU A 100 6.68 -12.54 0.00
C LEU A 100 5.94 -11.36 0.64
N ILE A 101 5.33 -11.60 1.79
CA ILE A 101 4.49 -10.62 2.49
C ILE A 101 5.26 -10.15 3.71
N ILE A 102 5.72 -8.91 3.70
CA ILE A 102 6.49 -8.32 4.80
C ILE A 102 5.53 -7.49 5.65
N ILE A 103 5.45 -7.86 6.93
CA ILE A 103 4.65 -7.16 7.94
C ILE A 103 5.64 -6.48 8.90
N PRO A 104 5.97 -5.19 8.71
CA PRO A 104 6.76 -4.45 9.67
C PRO A 104 5.96 -4.25 10.96
N SER A 105 6.63 -4.38 12.09
CA SER A 105 6.07 -4.11 13.39
C SER A 105 7.10 -3.46 14.30
N TYR A 106 6.66 -2.41 14.99
CA TYR A 106 7.38 -1.78 16.08
C TYR A 106 6.70 -2.13 17.40
N ASN A 107 5.57 -1.50 17.72
CA ASN A 107 4.87 -1.62 19.00
C ASN A 107 3.48 -2.26 18.90
N GLU A 108 3.13 -2.84 17.75
CA GLU A 108 1.83 -3.46 17.55
C GLU A 108 1.66 -4.69 18.45
N SER A 109 0.46 -4.85 18.98
CA SER A 109 0.15 -5.94 19.89
C SER A 109 0.05 -7.28 19.16
N VAL A 110 0.16 -8.39 19.91
CA VAL A 110 0.00 -9.74 19.37
C VAL A 110 -1.39 -9.94 18.76
N GLU A 111 -2.40 -9.27 19.31
CA GLU A 111 -3.78 -9.32 18.84
C GLU A 111 -3.92 -8.66 17.47
N LYS A 112 -3.38 -7.44 17.28
CA LYS A 112 -3.41 -6.74 15.99
C LYS A 112 -2.73 -7.55 14.89
N LEU A 113 -1.50 -8.01 15.16
CA LEU A 113 -0.75 -8.85 14.23
C LEU A 113 -1.45 -10.19 13.97
N SER A 114 -2.11 -10.76 15.00
CA SER A 114 -2.89 -11.98 14.83
C SER A 114 -4.04 -11.78 13.85
N THR A 115 -4.76 -10.66 13.92
CA THR A 115 -5.89 -10.45 13.00
C THR A 115 -5.44 -10.35 11.54
N THR A 116 -4.34 -9.64 11.29
CA THR A 116 -3.72 -9.57 9.96
C THR A 116 -3.27 -10.95 9.48
N LEU A 117 -2.58 -11.72 10.32
CA LEU A 117 -2.18 -13.10 9.99
C LEU A 117 -3.38 -14.03 9.76
N ASP A 118 -4.47 -13.88 10.52
CA ASP A 118 -5.71 -14.63 10.31
C ASP A 118 -6.35 -14.28 8.96
N CYS A 119 -6.33 -13.00 8.54
CA CYS A 119 -6.79 -12.60 7.20
C CYS A 119 -5.94 -13.22 6.08
N LEU A 120 -4.62 -13.31 6.28
CA LEU A 120 -3.72 -13.98 5.34
C LEU A 120 -3.92 -15.50 5.31
N ALA A 121 -4.16 -16.13 6.45
CA ALA A 121 -4.40 -17.57 6.54
C ALA A 121 -5.74 -17.99 5.89
N LYS A 122 -6.70 -17.06 5.78
CA LYS A 122 -8.02 -17.26 5.15
C LYS A 122 -8.04 -17.06 3.63
N GLN A 123 -6.88 -16.84 3.00
CA GLN A 123 -6.80 -16.70 1.55
C GLN A 123 -7.30 -17.97 0.85
N LYS A 124 -8.07 -17.77 -0.22
CA LYS A 124 -8.77 -18.80 -1.00
C LYS A 124 -8.16 -18.92 -2.38
N ASN A 125 -8.30 -20.11 -2.97
CA ASN A 125 -7.84 -20.43 -4.32
C ASN A 125 -6.34 -20.19 -4.54
N ILE A 126 -5.54 -20.32 -3.47
CA ILE A 126 -4.08 -20.28 -3.51
C ILE A 126 -3.54 -21.31 -2.51
N LYS A 127 -2.41 -21.95 -2.82
CA LYS A 127 -1.80 -22.89 -1.89
C LYS A 127 -1.07 -22.12 -0.79
N LYS A 128 -1.13 -22.63 0.45
CA LYS A 128 -0.39 -22.04 1.58
C LYS A 128 1.11 -21.92 1.29
N ASP A 129 1.68 -22.86 0.52
CA ASP A 129 3.10 -22.90 0.16
C ASP A 129 3.53 -21.76 -0.78
N GLN A 130 2.58 -21.03 -1.35
CA GLN A 130 2.83 -19.83 -2.15
C GLN A 130 2.89 -18.58 -1.28
N LEU A 131 2.46 -18.63 -0.02
CA LEU A 131 2.47 -17.50 0.89
C LEU A 131 3.65 -17.65 1.86
N THR A 132 4.60 -16.73 1.76
CA THR A 132 5.69 -16.59 2.73
C THR A 132 5.53 -15.28 3.47
N VAL A 133 5.29 -15.34 4.77
CA VAL A 133 5.10 -14.16 5.61
C VAL A 133 6.38 -13.88 6.38
N VAL A 134 6.81 -12.63 6.38
CA VAL A 134 7.94 -12.12 7.15
C VAL A 134 7.43 -11.16 8.20
N LEU A 135 7.53 -11.54 9.46
CA LEU A 135 7.33 -10.66 10.59
C LEU A 135 8.62 -9.85 10.79
N ALA A 136 8.60 -8.61 10.32
CA ALA A 136 9.73 -7.71 10.36
C ALA A 136 9.68 -6.88 11.65
N MET A 137 10.30 -7.39 12.70
CA MET A 137 10.36 -6.74 14.01
C MET A 137 11.55 -5.79 14.07
N GLU A 138 11.46 -4.75 14.89
CA GLU A 138 12.62 -3.95 15.26
C GLU A 138 13.20 -4.42 16.60
N GLU A 139 14.52 -4.62 16.67
CA GLU A 139 15.22 -5.13 17.86
C GLU A 139 15.06 -4.18 19.07
N ARG A 140 14.94 -2.87 18.80
CA ARG A 140 14.77 -1.84 19.84
C ARG A 140 13.37 -1.83 20.48
N ALA A 141 12.40 -2.50 19.88
CA ALA A 141 11.07 -2.57 20.45
C ALA A 141 11.03 -3.55 21.63
N ALA A 142 10.40 -3.14 22.73
CA ALA A 142 10.20 -4.02 23.88
C ALA A 142 9.48 -5.32 23.45
N ASP A 143 9.91 -6.44 24.03
CA ASP A 143 9.33 -7.77 23.83
C ASP A 143 9.22 -8.25 22.37
N ALA A 144 9.97 -7.65 21.43
CA ALA A 144 9.93 -8.01 20.01
C ALA A 144 10.12 -9.53 19.79
N HIS A 145 11.13 -10.13 20.44
CA HIS A 145 11.41 -11.56 20.39
C HIS A 145 10.29 -12.41 20.99
N GLN A 146 9.72 -11.99 22.11
CA GLN A 146 8.64 -12.71 22.77
C GLN A 146 7.35 -12.68 21.92
N ARG A 147 7.01 -11.52 21.36
CA ARG A 147 5.88 -11.35 20.42
C ARG A 147 6.05 -12.20 19.18
N ALA A 148 7.23 -12.13 18.55
CA ALA A 148 7.57 -12.95 17.40
C ALA A 148 7.45 -14.46 17.69
N LYS A 149 7.92 -14.92 18.85
CA LYS A 149 7.81 -16.32 19.29
C LYS A 149 6.36 -16.75 19.51
N LYS A 150 5.54 -15.91 20.17
CA LYS A 150 4.10 -16.16 20.36
C LYS A 150 3.36 -16.29 19.02
N LEU A 151 3.58 -15.36 18.10
CA LEU A 151 2.96 -15.37 16.77
C LEU A 151 3.42 -16.56 15.93
N THR A 152 4.72 -16.84 15.92
CA THR A 152 5.29 -17.98 15.17
C THR A 152 4.74 -19.32 15.65
N LYS A 153 4.57 -19.47 16.97
CA LYS A 153 3.93 -20.66 17.54
C LYS A 153 2.46 -20.76 17.13
N LYS A 154 1.70 -19.66 17.24
CA LYS A 154 0.26 -19.62 16.94
C LYS A 154 -0.04 -19.92 15.46
N PHE A 155 0.77 -19.44 14.53
CA PHE A 155 0.55 -19.55 13.08
C PHE A 155 1.41 -20.63 12.40
N LYS A 156 2.01 -21.54 13.18
CA LYS A 156 2.82 -22.64 12.66
C LYS A 156 2.02 -23.47 11.65
N GLY A 157 2.56 -23.65 10.45
CA GLY A 157 1.96 -24.47 9.39
C GLY A 157 0.78 -23.84 8.64
N LYS A 158 0.41 -22.58 8.95
CA LYS A 158 -0.64 -21.83 8.23
C LYS A 158 -0.17 -21.24 6.89
N PHE A 159 1.14 -21.02 6.77
CA PHE A 159 1.81 -20.49 5.59
C PHE A 159 2.87 -21.48 5.12
N GLY A 160 3.35 -21.33 3.88
CA GLY A 160 4.51 -22.06 3.38
C GLY A 160 5.72 -21.79 4.27
N LYS A 161 5.90 -20.53 4.65
CA LYS A 161 6.89 -20.13 5.64
C LYS A 161 6.45 -18.92 6.44
N LEU A 162 6.82 -18.91 7.70
CA LEU A 162 6.70 -17.77 8.60
C LEU A 162 8.09 -17.45 9.12
N ILE A 163 8.67 -16.36 8.64
CA ILE A 163 10.03 -15.91 8.96
C ILE A 163 9.90 -14.74 9.93
N THR A 164 10.72 -14.72 10.97
CA THR A 164 10.86 -13.56 11.85
C THR A 164 12.22 -12.94 11.63
N THR A 165 12.26 -11.63 11.40
CA THR A 165 13.50 -10.86 11.29
C THR A 165 13.51 -9.76 12.33
N PHE A 166 14.70 -9.43 12.81
CA PHE A 166 14.89 -8.34 13.76
C PHE A 166 15.86 -7.34 13.16
N HIS A 167 15.39 -6.11 12.95
CA HIS A 167 16.19 -5.01 12.45
C HIS A 167 17.00 -4.40 13.60
N PRO A 168 18.35 -4.47 13.55
CA PRO A 168 19.21 -3.91 14.60
C PRO A 168 19.06 -2.40 14.71
N ASP A 169 19.23 -1.86 15.92
CA ASP A 169 19.30 -0.41 16.12
C ASP A 169 20.71 0.12 15.85
N GLY A 170 20.79 1.38 15.42
CA GLY A 170 22.05 2.11 15.31
C GLY A 170 22.96 1.71 14.15
N ILE A 171 22.42 1.17 13.05
CA ILE A 171 23.21 0.89 11.84
C ILE A 171 23.72 2.23 11.27
N PRO A 172 25.06 2.43 11.15
CA PRO A 172 25.61 3.69 10.64
C PRO A 172 25.11 4.00 9.22
N GLY A 173 24.62 5.22 9.02
CA GLY A 173 24.09 5.67 7.72
C GLY A 173 22.66 5.21 7.39
N GLU A 174 21.99 4.49 8.30
CA GLU A 174 20.62 4.02 8.10
C GLU A 174 19.62 4.80 8.96
N ILE A 175 18.53 5.27 8.34
CA ILE A 175 17.47 5.99 9.04
C ILE A 175 16.58 4.99 9.76
N ARG A 176 16.20 5.27 11.01
CA ARG A 176 15.24 4.47 11.76
C ARG A 176 13.84 4.55 11.14
N GLY A 177 13.15 3.42 11.01
CA GLY A 177 11.73 3.38 10.69
C GLY A 177 11.34 2.23 9.76
N LYS A 178 10.05 2.23 9.40
CA LYS A 178 9.38 1.18 8.62
C LYS A 178 10.17 0.75 7.38
N ALA A 179 10.60 1.72 6.56
CA ALA A 179 11.27 1.42 5.29
C ALA A 179 12.59 0.64 5.48
N SER A 180 13.40 1.04 6.46
CA SER A 180 14.68 0.39 6.78
C SER A 180 14.47 -1.02 7.33
N ASN A 181 13.47 -1.20 8.19
CA ASN A 181 13.08 -2.50 8.71
C ASN A 181 12.58 -3.44 7.59
N GLU A 182 11.72 -2.96 6.68
CA GLU A 182 11.26 -3.75 5.52
C GLU A 182 12.41 -4.11 4.58
N ALA A 183 13.34 -3.18 4.32
CA ALA A 183 14.51 -3.44 3.48
C ALA A 183 15.43 -4.51 4.12
N TRP A 184 15.65 -4.44 5.44
CA TRP A 184 16.38 -5.46 6.18
C TRP A 184 15.70 -6.82 6.09
N ALA A 185 14.39 -6.86 6.32
CA ALA A 185 13.58 -8.08 6.25
C ALA A 185 13.62 -8.71 4.85
N ALA A 186 13.50 -7.91 3.79
CA ALA A 186 13.59 -8.37 2.41
C ALA A 186 14.95 -8.98 2.09
N LYS A 187 16.06 -8.33 2.51
CA LYS A 187 17.42 -8.86 2.34
C LYS A 187 17.60 -10.19 3.06
N LYS A 188 17.06 -10.34 4.28
CA LYS A 188 17.12 -11.60 5.05
C LYS A 188 16.26 -12.69 4.41
N ALA A 189 15.06 -12.36 3.95
CA ALA A 189 14.20 -13.29 3.24
C ALA A 189 14.84 -13.79 1.95
N LYS A 190 15.47 -12.91 1.15
CA LYS A 190 16.24 -13.30 -0.05
C LYS A 190 17.37 -14.26 0.28
N LYS A 191 18.15 -13.99 1.34
CA LYS A 191 19.21 -14.90 1.79
C LYS A 191 18.70 -16.29 2.17
N ILE A 192 17.49 -16.39 2.69
CA ILE A 192 16.89 -17.67 3.08
C ILE A 192 16.30 -18.37 1.87
N LEU A 193 15.39 -17.70 1.15
CA LEU A 193 14.55 -18.30 0.12
C LEU A 193 15.29 -18.52 -1.19
N VAL A 194 16.14 -17.57 -1.58
CA VAL A 194 16.87 -17.62 -2.86
C VAL A 194 18.25 -18.23 -2.66
N ASP A 195 19.06 -17.65 -1.77
CA ASP A 195 20.48 -18.03 -1.68
C ASP A 195 20.70 -19.40 -1.02
N LYS A 196 19.87 -19.79 -0.05
CA LYS A 196 20.00 -21.08 0.66
C LYS A 196 19.07 -22.15 0.11
N GLU A 197 17.81 -21.81 -0.15
CA GLU A 197 16.80 -22.78 -0.59
C GLU A 197 16.72 -22.91 -2.12
N GLY A 198 17.39 -22.04 -2.87
CA GLY A 198 17.50 -22.15 -4.32
C GLY A 198 16.23 -21.79 -5.10
N HIS A 199 15.26 -21.10 -4.48
CA HIS A 199 14.09 -20.65 -5.23
C HIS A 199 14.46 -19.57 -6.26
N ASP A 200 13.91 -19.67 -7.48
CA ASP A 200 14.11 -18.64 -8.50
C ASP A 200 13.45 -17.32 -8.08
N ILE A 201 14.26 -16.28 -7.97
CA ILE A 201 13.83 -14.92 -7.62
C ILE A 201 12.78 -14.36 -8.58
N LYS A 202 12.76 -14.80 -9.85
CA LYS A 202 11.79 -14.37 -10.87
C LYS A 202 10.35 -14.80 -10.54
N ASN A 203 10.19 -15.79 -9.67
CA ASN A 203 8.88 -16.26 -9.25
C ASN A 203 8.32 -15.51 -8.03
N PHE A 204 9.07 -14.57 -7.45
CA PHE A 204 8.63 -13.82 -6.28
C PHE A 204 7.99 -12.47 -6.64
N THR A 205 6.90 -12.18 -5.95
CA THR A 205 6.41 -10.81 -5.74
C THR A 205 6.56 -10.43 -4.27
N ILE A 206 6.70 -9.13 -4.00
CA ILE A 206 6.84 -8.58 -2.66
C ILE A 206 5.65 -7.68 -2.32
N THR A 207 5.12 -7.83 -1.11
CA THR A 207 4.03 -7.02 -0.56
C THR A 207 4.49 -6.39 0.75
N SER A 208 4.56 -5.06 0.79
CA SER A 208 4.59 -4.31 2.05
C SER A 208 3.17 -4.32 2.62
N CYS A 209 3.01 -4.91 3.79
CA CYS A 209 1.72 -5.12 4.44
C CYS A 209 1.74 -4.45 5.80
N ASP A 210 0.95 -3.39 6.00
CA ASP A 210 0.80 -2.82 7.33
C ASP A 210 0.31 -3.87 8.34
N ALA A 211 0.71 -3.70 9.60
CA ALA A 211 0.38 -4.61 10.69
C ALA A 211 -1.13 -4.74 10.94
N ASP A 212 -1.92 -3.79 10.43
CA ASP A 212 -3.37 -3.67 10.52
C ASP A 212 -4.04 -3.70 9.13
N ALA A 213 -3.42 -4.36 8.14
CA ALA A 213 -4.02 -4.58 6.83
C ALA A 213 -4.73 -5.94 6.74
N CYS A 214 -6.01 -5.95 6.38
CA CYS A 214 -6.75 -7.18 6.09
C CYS A 214 -7.10 -7.27 4.59
N PHE A 215 -6.42 -8.16 3.87
CA PHE A 215 -6.66 -8.40 2.45
C PHE A 215 -7.95 -9.19 2.21
N HIS A 216 -8.64 -8.87 1.11
CA HIS A 216 -9.78 -9.67 0.65
C HIS A 216 -9.39 -11.16 0.49
N PRO A 217 -10.26 -12.14 0.82
CA PRO A 217 -9.92 -13.56 0.79
C PRO A 217 -9.43 -14.13 -0.55
N LYS A 218 -9.60 -13.40 -1.66
CA LYS A 218 -9.12 -13.80 -2.98
C LYS A 218 -7.93 -12.97 -3.48
N TYR A 219 -7.41 -12.02 -2.69
CA TYR A 219 -6.40 -11.05 -3.13
C TYR A 219 -5.18 -11.73 -3.76
N PHE A 220 -4.56 -12.69 -3.06
CA PHE A 220 -3.35 -13.32 -3.58
C PHE A 220 -3.62 -14.22 -4.79
N SER A 221 -4.81 -14.80 -4.94
CA SER A 221 -5.18 -15.51 -6.18
C SER A 221 -5.29 -14.57 -7.38
N VAL A 222 -5.80 -13.34 -7.18
CA VAL A 222 -5.84 -12.31 -8.23
C VAL A 222 -4.43 -11.85 -8.56
N LEU A 223 -3.61 -11.63 -7.54
CA LEU A 223 -2.22 -11.20 -7.71
C LEU A 223 -1.41 -12.25 -8.44
N THR A 224 -1.56 -13.54 -8.12
CA THR A 224 -0.94 -14.64 -8.89
C THR A 224 -1.34 -14.59 -10.36
N TYR A 225 -2.64 -14.40 -10.65
CA TYR A 225 -3.13 -14.27 -12.02
C TYR A 225 -2.46 -13.10 -12.75
N LEU A 226 -2.48 -11.91 -12.16
CA LEU A 226 -1.94 -10.70 -12.78
C LEU A 226 -0.42 -10.74 -12.94
N PHE A 227 0.29 -11.22 -11.92
CA PHE A 227 1.74 -11.34 -11.91
C PHE A 227 2.24 -12.39 -12.90
N GLY A 228 1.62 -13.58 -12.88
CA GLY A 228 2.03 -14.72 -13.71
C GLY A 228 1.89 -14.44 -15.21
N LEU A 229 0.80 -13.79 -15.61
CA LEU A 229 0.52 -13.49 -17.03
C LEU A 229 1.30 -12.29 -17.59
N ASN A 230 1.88 -11.44 -16.74
CA ASN A 230 2.53 -10.22 -17.22
C ASN A 230 4.02 -10.46 -17.49
N PRO A 231 4.55 -10.29 -18.71
CA PRO A 231 5.98 -10.43 -18.97
C PRO A 231 6.81 -9.35 -18.24
N ASN A 232 6.24 -8.16 -18.03
CA ASN A 232 6.88 -7.03 -17.34
C ASN A 232 6.53 -6.99 -15.85
N ARG A 233 6.27 -8.14 -15.23
CA ARG A 233 5.75 -8.26 -13.85
C ARG A 233 6.60 -7.58 -12.78
N HIS A 234 7.91 -7.48 -12.97
CA HIS A 234 8.85 -6.82 -12.04
C HIS A 234 9.00 -5.31 -12.27
N LEU A 235 8.42 -4.77 -13.35
CA LEU A 235 8.40 -3.34 -13.66
C LEU A 235 7.05 -2.68 -13.31
N ARG A 236 6.30 -3.29 -12.39
CA ARG A 236 4.93 -2.87 -12.05
C ARG A 236 4.70 -2.87 -10.55
N PHE A 237 3.88 -1.92 -10.11
CA PHE A 237 3.29 -1.92 -8.78
C PHE A 237 1.89 -2.54 -8.83
N TRP A 238 1.64 -3.47 -7.92
CA TRP A 238 0.38 -4.20 -7.84
C TRP A 238 -0.49 -3.64 -6.71
N GLN A 239 -1.19 -2.54 -7.00
CA GLN A 239 -2.00 -1.83 -6.00
C GLN A 239 -3.45 -2.34 -6.00
N SER A 240 -3.96 -2.77 -4.84
CA SER A 240 -5.40 -2.98 -4.66
C SER A 240 -6.15 -1.67 -4.41
N PRO A 241 -7.47 -1.64 -4.69
CA PRO A 241 -8.36 -0.64 -4.12
C PRO A 241 -8.23 -0.64 -2.59
N ILE A 242 -8.13 0.55 -2.01
CA ILE A 242 -8.08 0.74 -0.55
C ILE A 242 -9.51 0.99 -0.07
N VAL A 243 -9.94 0.22 0.92
CA VAL A 243 -11.26 0.36 1.54
C VAL A 243 -11.07 0.58 3.04
N TRP A 244 -11.45 1.76 3.51
CA TRP A 244 -11.21 2.20 4.89
C TRP A 244 -12.15 1.59 5.93
N HIS A 245 -13.13 0.78 5.52
CA HIS A 245 -14.11 0.14 6.42
C HIS A 245 -13.50 -0.96 7.31
N ASN A 246 -12.29 -1.43 7.00
CA ASN A 246 -11.54 -2.42 7.79
C ASN A 246 -10.65 -1.78 8.87
N ASN A 247 -10.77 -0.48 9.14
CA ASN A 247 -9.97 0.17 10.18
C ASN A 247 -10.22 -0.48 11.55
N PHE A 248 -9.15 -1.03 12.12
CA PHE A 248 -9.11 -1.63 13.46
C PHE A 248 -9.29 -0.62 14.61
N TRP A 249 -9.57 0.65 14.29
CA TRP A 249 -9.85 1.75 15.23
C TRP A 249 -11.30 1.68 15.76
N ARG A 250 -11.65 0.57 16.40
CA ARG A 250 -12.82 0.46 17.29
C ARG A 250 -12.37 0.30 18.73
#